data_AF-A0A8T6RZQ8-F1
#
_entry.id   AF-A0A8T6RZQ8-F1
#
_cell.length_a   1.000
_cell.length_b   1.000
_cell.length_c   1.000
_cell.angle_alpha   90.00
_cell.angle_beta   90.00
_cell.angle_gamma   90.00
#
_symmetry.space_group_name_H-M   'P 1'
#
loop_
_entity.id
_entity.type
_entity.pdbx_description
1 polymer ?
#
loop_
_entity_poly.entity_id
_entity_poly.type
_entity_poly.pdbx_seq_one_letter_code
_entity_poly.pdbx_strand_id
1 'polypeptide(L)'
;MEDTELESEQVEEEAIPSIVADRIQTLEARNAQLLEELRRAESERRFVESELIRLQKEIKRLRVELDRLKTPPLIVGTVKDLLEDGRVVVRSTTGPDFIVFAADFIEKNELKIGSRVALNKQSLSVISVLP
;
A
#
# COMPACT_ATOMS: atom_id res chain seq x y z
N MET A 1 -17.64 64.72 -43.46
CA MET A 1 -16.43 64.14 -42.86
C MET A 1 -16.64 63.79 -41.38
N GLU A 2 -17.71 64.28 -40.72
CA GLU A 2 -18.01 63.97 -39.31
C GLU A 2 -18.83 62.67 -39.09
N ASP A 3 -19.58 62.19 -40.08
CA ASP A 3 -20.44 60.98 -39.90
C ASP A 3 -19.64 59.67 -39.79
N THR A 4 -18.38 59.66 -40.25
CA THR A 4 -17.54 58.44 -40.28
C THR A 4 -16.79 58.20 -38.97
N GLU A 5 -16.61 59.24 -38.14
CA GLU A 5 -15.93 59.16 -36.85
C GLU A 5 -16.90 58.71 -35.73
N LEU A 6 -18.17 59.10 -35.83
CA LEU A 6 -19.24 58.70 -34.89
C LEU A 6 -19.59 57.21 -35.00
N GLU A 7 -19.56 56.62 -36.21
CA GLU A 7 -19.76 55.18 -36.39
C GLU A 7 -18.57 54.37 -35.86
N SER A 8 -17.33 54.87 -35.96
CA SER A 8 -16.15 54.18 -35.42
C SER A 8 -16.09 54.19 -33.89
N GLU A 9 -16.48 55.29 -33.24
CA GLU A 9 -16.53 55.37 -31.77
C GLU A 9 -17.64 54.49 -31.18
N GLN A 10 -18.81 54.44 -31.83
CA GLN A 10 -19.93 53.57 -31.39
C GLN A 10 -19.60 52.07 -31.52
N VAL A 11 -18.87 51.67 -32.57
CA VAL A 11 -18.41 50.29 -32.74
C VAL A 11 -17.36 49.90 -31.69
N GLU A 12 -16.49 50.83 -31.28
CA GLU A 12 -15.53 50.57 -30.19
C GLU A 12 -16.20 50.51 -28.80
N GLU A 13 -17.21 51.34 -28.55
CA GLU A 13 -17.89 51.41 -27.24
C GLU A 13 -18.85 50.23 -26.99
N GLU A 14 -19.47 49.66 -28.03
CA GLU A 14 -20.27 48.42 -27.92
C GLU A 14 -19.42 47.13 -27.95
N ALA A 15 -18.25 47.15 -28.59
CA ALA A 15 -17.38 45.97 -28.67
C ALA A 15 -16.74 45.60 -27.32
N ILE A 16 -16.39 46.58 -26.48
CA ILE A 16 -15.73 46.33 -25.20
C ILE A 16 -16.64 45.56 -24.22
N PRO A 17 -17.92 45.95 -24.00
CA PRO A 17 -18.87 45.18 -23.19
C PRO A 17 -19.09 43.74 -23.67
N SER A 18 -19.16 43.52 -24.99
CA SER A 18 -19.33 42.17 -25.57
C SER A 18 -18.11 41.28 -25.33
N ILE A 19 -16.90 41.79 -25.55
CA ILE A 19 -15.65 41.03 -25.33
C ILE A 19 -15.49 40.69 -23.84
N VAL A 20 -15.82 41.63 -22.95
CA VAL A 20 -15.78 41.41 -21.51
C VAL A 20 -16.81 40.36 -21.08
N ALA A 21 -18.03 40.41 -21.63
CA ALA A 21 -19.07 39.41 -21.36
C ALA A 21 -18.67 38.00 -21.82
N ASP A 22 -18.13 37.86 -23.03
CA ASP A 22 -17.65 36.57 -23.56
C ASP A 22 -16.49 36.02 -22.71
N ARG A 23 -15.61 36.91 -22.23
CA ARG A 23 -14.51 36.53 -21.36
C ARG A 23 -15.01 36.09 -19.98
N ILE A 24 -15.99 36.79 -19.41
CA ILE A 24 -16.65 36.40 -18.16
C ILE A 24 -17.29 35.02 -18.32
N GLN A 25 -18.05 34.79 -19.39
CA GLN A 25 -18.70 33.50 -19.64
C GLN A 25 -17.67 32.36 -19.77
N THR A 26 -16.55 32.62 -20.47
CA THR A 26 -15.46 31.65 -20.59
C THR A 26 -14.80 31.34 -19.25
N LEU A 27 -14.59 32.36 -18.41
CA LEU A 27 -14.03 32.20 -17.07
C LEU A 27 -14.98 31.47 -16.13
N GLU A 28 -16.28 31.76 -16.20
CA GLU A 28 -17.31 31.06 -15.44
C GLU A 28 -17.39 29.58 -15.82
N ALA A 29 -17.38 29.27 -17.12
CA ALA A 29 -17.35 27.88 -17.60
C ALA A 29 -16.10 27.14 -17.11
N ARG A 30 -14.94 27.79 -17.15
CA ARG A 30 -13.69 27.20 -16.67
C ARG A 30 -13.65 27.04 -15.15
N ASN A 31 -14.20 27.99 -14.41
CA ASN A 31 -14.37 27.87 -12.96
C ASN A 31 -15.31 26.71 -12.59
N ALA A 32 -16.40 26.52 -13.33
CA ALA A 32 -17.31 25.40 -13.12
C ALA A 32 -16.61 24.05 -13.36
N GLN A 33 -15.80 23.95 -14.42
CA GLN A 33 -15.00 22.75 -14.70
C GLN A 33 -13.98 22.47 -13.58
N LEU A 34 -13.23 23.48 -13.15
CA LEU A 34 -12.24 23.34 -12.07
C LEU A 34 -12.88 22.94 -10.74
N LEU A 35 -14.08 23.44 -10.44
CA LEU A 35 -14.82 23.05 -9.24
C LEU A 35 -15.25 21.58 -9.28
N GLU A 36 -15.66 21.08 -10.45
CA GLU A 36 -16.02 19.68 -10.60
C GLU A 36 -14.80 18.76 -10.51
N GLU A 37 -13.68 19.14 -11.14
CA GLU A 37 -12.40 18.45 -11.00
C GLU A 37 -11.93 18.42 -9.54
N LEU A 38 -12.05 19.53 -8.81
CA LEU A 38 -11.71 19.61 -7.40
C LEU A 38 -12.58 18.66 -6.57
N ARG A 39 -13.91 18.65 -6.79
CA ARG A 39 -14.82 17.74 -6.09
C ARG A 39 -14.48 16.27 -6.36
N ARG A 40 -14.18 15.95 -7.62
CA ARG A 40 -13.77 14.61 -8.01
C ARG A 40 -12.47 14.21 -7.30
N ALA A 41 -11.44 15.05 -7.38
CA ALA A 41 -10.16 14.81 -6.73
C ALA A 41 -10.29 14.68 -5.20
N GLU A 42 -11.14 15.50 -4.57
CA GLU A 42 -11.43 15.38 -3.13
C GLU A 42 -12.10 14.05 -2.79
N SER A 43 -13.04 13.59 -3.63
CA SER A 43 -13.73 12.31 -3.41
C SER A 43 -12.76 11.12 -3.55
N GLU A 44 -11.89 11.14 -4.56
CA GLU A 44 -10.84 10.14 -4.77
C GLU A 44 -9.84 10.16 -3.61
N ARG A 45 -9.43 11.35 -3.15
CA ARG A 45 -8.54 11.49 -1.97
C ARG A 45 -9.15 10.86 -0.73
N ARG A 46 -10.42 11.17 -0.43
CA ARG A 46 -11.14 10.60 0.72
C ARG A 46 -11.26 9.08 0.63
N PHE A 47 -11.49 8.55 -0.57
CA PHE A 47 -11.54 7.11 -0.81
C PHE A 47 -10.18 6.46 -0.51
N VAL A 48 -9.10 6.98 -1.09
CA VAL A 48 -7.73 6.47 -0.87
C VAL A 48 -7.33 6.58 0.60
N GLU A 49 -7.64 7.68 1.28
CA GLU A 49 -7.39 7.83 2.72
C GLU A 49 -8.14 6.79 3.56
N SER A 50 -9.39 6.49 3.20
CA SER A 50 -10.17 5.45 3.90
C SER A 50 -9.58 4.05 3.72
N GLU A 51 -9.13 3.72 2.51
CA GLU A 51 -8.46 2.46 2.21
C GLU A 51 -7.09 2.37 2.88
N LEU A 52 -6.34 3.47 2.94
CA LEU A 52 -5.07 3.54 3.68
C LEU A 52 -5.28 3.20 5.16
N ILE A 53 -6.28 3.79 5.80
CA ILE A 53 -6.61 3.51 7.21
C ILE A 53 -7.02 2.04 7.39
N ARG A 54 -7.80 1.49 6.47
CA ARG A 54 -8.21 0.08 6.49
C ARG A 54 -7.01 -0.86 6.39
N LEU A 55 -6.12 -0.62 5.43
CA LEU A 55 -4.91 -1.41 5.23
C LEU A 55 -3.95 -1.30 6.42
N GLN A 56 -3.77 -0.10 6.99
CA GLN A 56 -2.97 0.08 8.21
C GLN A 56 -3.53 -0.74 9.39
N LYS A 57 -4.86 -0.79 9.56
CA LYS A 57 -5.50 -1.64 10.58
C LYS A 57 -5.31 -3.13 10.29
N GLU A 58 -5.30 -3.54 9.03
CA GLU A 58 -5.05 -4.91 8.62
C GLU A 58 -3.60 -5.32 8.88
N ILE A 59 -2.62 -4.49 8.51
CA ILE A 59 -1.21 -4.68 8.84
C ILE A 59 -1.01 -4.83 10.35
N LYS A 60 -1.66 -3.98 11.16
CA LYS A 60 -1.58 -4.07 12.62
C LYS A 60 -2.16 -5.38 13.15
N ARG A 61 -3.28 -5.85 12.59
CA ARG A 61 -3.91 -7.13 12.96
C ARG A 61 -3.00 -8.31 12.60
N LEU A 62 -2.50 -8.35 11.37
CA LEU A 62 -1.57 -9.38 10.91
C LEU A 62 -0.28 -9.40 11.73
N ARG A 63 0.24 -8.23 12.14
CA ARG A 63 1.41 -8.15 13.02
C ARG A 63 1.13 -8.77 14.39
N VAL A 64 -0.04 -8.50 14.98
CA VAL A 64 -0.45 -9.13 16.25
C VAL A 64 -0.60 -10.64 16.10
N GLU A 65 -1.15 -11.12 14.99
CA GLU A 65 -1.24 -12.55 14.70
C GLU A 65 0.14 -13.20 14.53
N LEU A 66 1.06 -12.53 13.83
CA LEU A 66 2.45 -12.97 13.70
C LEU A 66 3.14 -13.05 15.06
N ASP A 67 2.97 -12.03 15.91
CA ASP A 67 3.56 -12.02 17.25
C ASP A 67 2.98 -13.15 18.11
N ARG A 68 1.67 -13.45 17.98
CA ARG A 68 1.04 -14.60 18.65
C ARG A 68 1.64 -15.94 18.24
N LEU A 69 2.02 -16.10 16.98
CA LEU A 69 2.72 -17.31 16.50
C LEU A 69 4.15 -17.40 17.08
N LYS A 70 4.77 -16.28 17.40
CA LYS A 70 6.09 -16.21 18.07
C LYS A 70 6.02 -16.36 19.59
N THR A 71 4.83 -16.22 20.19
CA THR A 71 4.65 -16.34 21.64
C THR A 71 4.98 -17.76 22.12
N PRO A 72 5.70 -17.91 23.24
CA PRO A 72 5.93 -19.23 23.86
C PRO A 72 4.60 -19.94 24.21
N PRO A 73 4.53 -21.29 24.16
CA PRO A 73 5.63 -22.25 24.07
C PRO A 73 5.97 -22.70 22.63
N LEU A 74 7.27 -22.76 22.33
CA LEU A 74 7.80 -23.28 21.08
C LEU A 74 8.37 -24.70 21.28
N ILE A 75 8.29 -25.52 20.23
CA ILE A 75 8.86 -26.87 20.24
C ILE A 75 10.31 -26.78 19.78
N VAL A 76 11.24 -27.35 20.54
CA VAL A 76 12.64 -27.43 20.09
C VAL A 76 12.79 -28.59 19.11
N GLY A 77 13.55 -28.37 18.04
CA GLY A 77 13.93 -29.38 17.05
C GLY A 77 15.35 -29.20 16.57
N THR A 78 15.80 -30.10 15.69
CA THR A 78 17.12 -30.04 15.05
C THR A 78 16.96 -30.12 13.54
N VAL A 79 17.70 -29.31 12.79
CA VAL A 79 17.71 -29.37 11.32
C VAL A 79 18.48 -30.61 10.89
N LYS A 80 17.86 -31.45 10.06
CA LYS A 80 18.46 -32.66 9.49
C LYS A 80 18.96 -32.44 8.07
N ASP A 81 18.21 -31.69 7.27
CA ASP A 81 18.54 -31.45 5.86
C ASP A 81 17.92 -30.15 5.33
N LEU A 82 18.54 -29.58 4.29
CA LEU A 82 18.11 -28.36 3.60
C LEU A 82 17.80 -28.69 2.14
N LEU A 83 16.56 -28.47 1.72
CA LEU A 83 16.18 -28.67 0.32
C LEU A 83 16.41 -27.39 -0.49
N GLU A 84 16.72 -27.57 -1.77
CA GLU A 84 16.95 -26.49 -2.73
C GLU A 84 15.75 -25.55 -2.89
N ASP A 85 14.53 -26.07 -2.69
CA ASP A 85 13.27 -25.32 -2.75
C ASP A 85 13.01 -24.41 -1.54
N GLY A 86 13.96 -24.32 -0.58
CA GLY A 86 13.78 -23.57 0.68
C GLY A 86 12.99 -24.31 1.76
N ARG A 87 12.65 -25.58 1.51
CA ARG A 87 12.08 -26.49 2.52
C ARG A 87 13.21 -27.05 3.40
N VAL A 88 12.89 -27.37 4.63
CA VAL A 88 13.85 -27.86 5.63
C VAL A 88 13.29 -29.14 6.24
N VAL A 89 14.13 -30.17 6.35
CA VAL A 89 13.81 -31.36 7.13
C VAL A 89 14.22 -31.10 8.57
N VAL A 90 13.27 -31.13 9.49
CA VAL A 90 13.50 -30.94 10.93
C VAL A 90 13.13 -32.20 11.69
N ARG A 91 13.97 -32.57 12.65
CA ARG A 91 13.64 -33.57 13.65
C ARG A 91 13.03 -32.87 14.85
N SER A 92 11.76 -33.16 15.13
CA SER A 92 11.15 -32.69 16.36
C SER A 92 11.71 -33.46 17.55
N THR A 93 11.88 -32.80 18.70
CA THR A 93 12.21 -33.51 19.96
C THR A 93 11.12 -34.53 20.34
N THR A 94 9.90 -34.36 19.79
CA THR A 94 8.79 -35.32 19.94
C THR A 94 8.91 -36.58 19.06
N GLY A 95 9.96 -36.71 18.25
CA GLY A 95 10.33 -37.97 17.59
C GLY A 95 10.36 -37.94 16.06
N PRO A 96 9.24 -37.58 15.37
CA PRO A 96 9.20 -37.67 13.92
C PRO A 96 9.98 -36.56 13.20
N ASP A 97 10.43 -36.89 11.99
CA ASP A 97 11.04 -35.97 11.04
C ASP A 97 9.91 -35.31 10.21
N PHE A 98 9.94 -33.99 10.07
CA PHE A 98 8.96 -33.22 9.29
C PHE A 98 9.65 -32.42 8.19
N ILE A 99 8.96 -32.26 7.06
CA ILE A 99 9.35 -31.32 6.01
C ILE A 99 8.53 -30.05 6.23
N VAL A 100 9.21 -28.96 6.56
CA VAL A 100 8.57 -27.69 6.91
C VAL A 100 9.21 -26.54 6.14
N PHE A 101 8.47 -25.43 6.04
CA PHE A 101 9.02 -24.19 5.53
C PHE A 101 9.76 -23.45 6.64
N ALA A 102 10.91 -22.86 6.28
CA ALA A 102 11.54 -21.84 7.10
C ALA A 102 10.76 -20.53 6.91
N ALA A 103 10.57 -19.78 7.99
CA ALA A 103 9.94 -18.47 7.87
C ALA A 103 10.89 -17.48 7.17
N ASP A 104 10.32 -16.59 6.35
CA ASP A 104 11.08 -15.65 5.52
C ASP A 104 12.00 -14.68 6.30
N PHE A 105 11.77 -14.54 7.60
CA PHE A 105 12.54 -13.65 8.45
C PHE A 105 13.84 -14.29 9.00
N ILE A 106 14.12 -15.56 8.68
CA ILE A 106 15.35 -16.25 9.08
C ILE A 106 16.34 -16.20 7.92
N GLU A 107 17.56 -15.73 8.19
CA GLU A 107 18.61 -15.75 7.18
C GLU A 107 19.06 -17.20 6.89
N LYS A 108 19.16 -17.54 5.59
CA LYS A 108 19.63 -18.87 5.15
C LYS A 108 21.01 -19.24 5.70
N ASN A 109 21.83 -18.25 6.05
CA ASN A 109 23.17 -18.45 6.62
C ASN A 109 23.15 -19.02 8.05
N GLU A 110 22.08 -18.76 8.82
CA GLU A 110 21.91 -19.29 10.18
C GLU A 110 21.40 -20.73 10.17
N LEU A 111 20.68 -21.11 9.12
CA LEU A 111 20.11 -22.43 8.94
C LEU A 111 21.17 -23.39 8.41
N LYS A 112 21.77 -24.15 9.32
CA LYS A 112 22.74 -25.20 9.01
C LYS A 112 22.21 -26.55 9.48
N ILE A 113 22.68 -27.61 8.83
CA ILE A 113 22.41 -28.98 9.26
C ILE A 113 22.99 -29.16 10.67
N GLY A 114 22.19 -29.69 11.58
CA GLY A 114 22.52 -29.83 13.00
C GLY A 114 22.18 -28.62 13.87
N SER A 115 21.76 -27.48 13.30
CA SER A 115 21.33 -26.32 14.09
C SER A 115 20.10 -26.66 14.93
N ARG A 116 20.08 -26.18 16.17
CA ARG A 116 18.89 -26.23 17.01
C ARG A 116 17.92 -25.15 16.56
N VAL A 117 16.64 -25.51 16.44
CA VAL A 117 15.61 -24.61 15.94
C VAL A 117 14.39 -24.63 16.84
N ALA A 118 13.71 -23.49 16.92
CA ALA A 118 12.40 -23.37 17.53
C ALA A 118 11.33 -23.52 16.44
N LEU A 119 10.41 -24.45 16.65
CA LEU A 119 9.29 -24.76 15.77
C LEU A 119 7.99 -24.24 16.38
N ASN A 120 7.08 -23.78 15.52
CA ASN A 120 5.72 -23.47 15.93
C ASN A 120 4.98 -24.74 16.40
N LYS A 121 4.18 -24.66 17.46
CA LYS A 121 3.37 -25.78 17.94
C LYS A 121 2.30 -26.24 16.93
N GLN A 122 1.71 -25.31 16.16
CA GLN A 122 0.63 -25.63 15.24
C GLN A 122 1.13 -26.04 13.85
N SER A 123 2.00 -25.24 13.24
CA SER A 123 2.47 -25.47 11.87
C SER A 123 3.79 -26.21 11.76
N LEU A 124 4.51 -26.39 12.89
CA LEU A 124 5.88 -26.92 12.94
C LEU A 124 6.89 -26.13 12.09
N SER A 125 6.52 -24.95 11.58
CA SER A 125 7.41 -24.07 10.82
C SER A 125 8.55 -23.59 11.69
N VAL A 126 9.73 -23.41 11.08
CA VAL A 126 10.91 -22.88 11.77
C VAL A 126 10.69 -21.40 12.06
N ILE A 127 10.64 -21.04 13.35
CA ILE A 127 10.47 -19.66 13.83
C ILE A 127 11.82 -19.04 14.15
N SER A 128 12.76 -19.75 14.78
CA SER A 128 14.07 -19.16 15.04
C SER A 128 15.14 -20.24 15.14
N VAL A 129 16.38 -19.87 14.86
CA VAL A 129 17.55 -20.69 15.16
C VAL A 129 17.98 -20.38 16.60
N LEU A 130 18.21 -21.43 17.38
CA LEU A 130 18.74 -21.34 18.74
C LEU A 130 20.27 -21.49 18.68
N PRO A 131 21.02 -20.72 19.50
CA PRO A 131 22.46 -20.92 19.64
C PRO A 131 22.82 -22.27 20.27
#